data_AF-A0A2D0HNE3-F1
#
_entry.id   AF-A0A2D0HNE3-F1
#
_cell.length_a   1.000
_cell.length_b   1.000
_cell.length_c   1.000
_cell.angle_alpha   90.00
_cell.angle_beta   90.00
_cell.angle_gamma   90.00
#
_symmetry.space_group_name_H-M   'P 1'
#
loop_
_entity.id
_entity.type
_entity.pdbx_description
1 polymer ?
#
loop_
_entity_poly.entity_id
_entity_poly.type
_entity_poly.pdbx_seq_one_letter_code
_entity_poly.pdbx_strand_id
1 'polypeptide(L)'
;MKIIAIAHDPGGANAVAATVAALRAAGTQVEAYAKGPAIRQFQRLGVACTSISEEHQNLFVRLTGDILLTGTSQYDEFERDAILWARQERIPSIAVIDYWAIIDSVFNHSTILMQNQFFQISSQL
;
A
#
# COMPACT_ATOMS: atom_id res chain seq x y z
N MET A 1 -9.71 -14.27 5.82
CA MET A 1 -9.20 -12.90 5.96
C MET A 1 -8.50 -12.52 4.68
N LYS A 2 -8.94 -11.44 4.04
CA LYS A 2 -8.44 -10.92 2.77
C LYS A 2 -7.89 -9.53 2.98
N ILE A 3 -6.62 -9.33 2.63
CA ILE A 3 -5.94 -8.04 2.73
C ILE A 3 -5.81 -7.45 1.32
N ILE A 4 -6.22 -6.20 1.17
CA ILE A 4 -5.98 -5.42 -0.04
C ILE A 4 -4.71 -4.61 0.17
N ALA A 5 -3.72 -4.76 -0.69
CA ALA A 5 -2.51 -3.93 -0.71
C ALA A 5 -2.55 -2.95 -1.90
N ILE A 6 -2.37 -1.65 -1.67
CA ILE A 6 -2.42 -0.61 -2.72
C ILE A 6 -1.16 0.27 -2.69
N ALA A 7 -0.64 0.61 -3.86
CA ALA A 7 0.42 1.61 -4.05
C ALA A 7 0.37 2.24 -5.45
N HIS A 8 0.64 3.54 -5.53
CA HIS A 8 0.80 4.30 -6.78
C HIS A 8 2.27 4.59 -7.10
N ASP A 9 3.04 5.01 -6.10
CA ASP A 9 4.43 5.41 -6.30
C ASP A 9 5.44 4.32 -5.85
N PRO A 10 6.73 4.43 -6.22
CA PRO A 10 7.73 3.43 -5.87
C PRO A 10 7.99 3.36 -4.36
N GLY A 11 7.82 4.46 -3.63
CA GLY A 11 8.09 4.54 -2.21
C GLY A 11 7.01 3.80 -1.40
N GLY A 12 5.74 4.05 -1.71
CA GLY A 12 4.60 3.29 -1.19
C GLY A 12 4.69 1.80 -1.53
N ALA A 13 5.12 1.46 -2.75
CA ALA A 13 5.36 0.07 -3.13
C ALA A 13 6.46 -0.59 -2.27
N ASN A 14 7.59 0.09 -2.05
CA ASN A 14 8.65 -0.40 -1.16
C ASN A 14 8.15 -0.58 0.28
N ALA A 15 7.34 0.36 0.76
CA ALA A 15 6.84 0.39 2.12
C ALA A 15 5.99 -0.86 2.43
N VAL A 16 5.15 -1.30 1.49
CA VAL A 16 4.24 -2.43 1.71
C VAL A 16 4.77 -3.77 1.21
N ALA A 17 5.77 -3.80 0.32
CA ALA A 17 6.20 -5.02 -0.37
C ALA A 17 6.64 -6.15 0.58
N ALA A 18 7.47 -5.84 1.59
CA ALA A 18 7.95 -6.84 2.54
C ALA A 18 6.80 -7.46 3.34
N THR A 19 5.86 -6.63 3.78
CA THR A 19 4.66 -7.06 4.51
C THR A 19 3.76 -7.93 3.63
N VAL A 20 3.54 -7.54 2.37
CA VAL A 20 2.76 -8.34 1.40
C VAL A 20 3.40 -9.72 1.21
N ALA A 21 4.71 -9.79 1.02
CA ALA A 21 5.43 -11.05 0.85
C ALA A 21 5.34 -11.93 2.10
N ALA A 22 5.56 -11.37 3.28
CA ALA A 22 5.49 -12.10 4.55
C ALA A 22 4.08 -12.65 4.83
N LEU A 23 3.04 -11.83 4.62
CA LEU A 23 1.64 -12.24 4.80
C LEU A 23 1.24 -13.37 3.85
N ARG A 24 1.66 -13.30 2.57
CA ARG A 24 1.42 -14.37 1.60
C ARG A 24 2.16 -15.66 1.98
N ALA A 25 3.42 -15.55 2.41
CA ALA A 25 4.19 -16.70 2.90
C ALA A 25 3.55 -17.37 4.12
N ALA A 26 2.86 -16.59 4.96
CA ALA A 26 2.08 -17.09 6.09
C ALA A 26 0.69 -17.65 5.69
N GLY A 27 0.35 -17.70 4.40
CA GLY A 27 -0.91 -18.24 3.89
C GLY A 27 -2.09 -17.25 3.94
N THR A 28 -1.85 -15.97 4.22
CA THR A 28 -2.89 -14.93 4.16
C THR A 28 -3.19 -14.56 2.71
N GLN A 29 -4.48 -14.43 2.37
CA GLN A 29 -4.88 -13.93 1.06
C GLN A 29 -4.58 -12.43 0.97
N VAL A 30 -3.59 -12.06 0.18
CA VAL A 30 -3.24 -10.66 -0.11
C VAL A 30 -3.36 -10.38 -1.59
N GLU A 31 -4.28 -9.51 -1.95
CA GLU A 31 -4.45 -8.99 -3.32
C GLU A 31 -3.76 -7.62 -3.41
N ALA A 32 -2.71 -7.55 -4.21
CA ALA A 32 -1.96 -6.31 -4.40
C ALA A 32 -2.41 -5.63 -5.71
N TYR A 33 -2.68 -4.34 -5.63
CA TYR A 33 -3.03 -3.49 -6.76
C TYR A 33 -2.02 -2.36 -6.85
N ALA A 34 -1.57 -2.08 -8.06
CA ALA A 34 -0.62 -1.01 -8.31
C ALA A 34 -1.05 -0.16 -9.49
N LYS A 35 -0.81 1.14 -9.37
CA LYS A 35 -0.97 2.11 -10.45
C LYS A 35 0.38 2.78 -10.70
N GLY A 36 0.59 3.37 -11.87
CA GLY A 36 1.75 4.23 -12.11
C GLY A 36 3.11 3.55 -11.89
N PRO A 37 4.11 4.27 -11.35
CA PRO A 37 5.45 3.72 -11.14
C PRO A 37 5.54 2.52 -10.18
N ALA A 38 4.58 2.35 -9.26
CA ALA A 38 4.54 1.23 -8.32
C ALA A 38 4.49 -0.13 -9.03
N ILE A 39 3.90 -0.23 -10.22
CA ILE A 39 3.79 -1.48 -10.99
C ILE A 39 5.18 -2.06 -11.27
N ARG A 40 6.08 -1.22 -11.81
CA ARG A 40 7.47 -1.63 -12.09
C ARG A 40 8.23 -1.93 -10.81
N GLN A 41 7.91 -1.22 -9.72
CA GLN A 41 8.58 -1.43 -8.44
C GLN A 41 8.20 -2.77 -7.82
N PHE A 42 6.92 -3.13 -7.78
CA PHE A 42 6.48 -4.45 -7.33
C PHE A 42 7.06 -5.59 -8.17
N GLN A 43 7.12 -5.43 -9.50
CA GLN A 43 7.78 -6.40 -10.37
C GLN A 43 9.25 -6.63 -10.00
N ARG A 44 10.02 -5.56 -9.75
CA ARG A 44 11.42 -5.64 -9.31
C ARG A 44 11.58 -6.34 -7.95
N LEU A 45 10.62 -6.15 -7.06
CA LEU A 45 10.61 -6.75 -5.72
C LEU A 45 10.02 -8.18 -5.71
N GLY A 46 9.60 -8.72 -6.85
CA GLY A 46 8.99 -10.04 -6.94
C GLY A 46 7.58 -10.12 -6.32
N VAL A 47 6.90 -8.99 -6.16
CA VAL A 47 5.53 -8.93 -5.65
C VAL A 47 4.55 -8.94 -6.81
N ALA A 48 3.79 -10.03 -6.95
CA ALA A 48 2.71 -10.07 -7.93
C ALA A 48 1.60 -9.07 -7.56
N CYS A 49 1.22 -8.22 -8.52
CA CYS A 49 0.16 -7.22 -8.38
C CYS A 49 -0.69 -7.10 -9.65
N THR A 50 -1.94 -6.65 -9.47
CA THR A 50 -2.83 -6.25 -10.56
C THR A 50 -2.56 -4.80 -10.93
N SER A 51 -2.26 -4.55 -12.20
CA SER A 51 -2.09 -3.19 -12.72
C SER A 51 -3.45 -2.50 -12.83
N ILE A 52 -3.55 -1.27 -12.34
CA ILE A 52 -4.73 -0.42 -12.41
C ILE A 52 -4.46 0.73 -13.39
N SER A 53 -5.48 1.05 -14.20
CA SER A 53 -5.48 2.19 -15.11
C SER A 53 -5.48 3.53 -14.37
N GLU A 54 -5.32 4.64 -15.08
CA GLU A 54 -5.39 5.97 -14.46
C GLU A 54 -6.74 6.23 -13.79
N GLU A 55 -7.81 5.82 -14.45
CA GLU A 55 -9.17 5.75 -13.93
C GLU A 55 -9.33 4.51 -13.04
N HIS A 56 -9.29 4.72 -11.73
CA HIS A 56 -9.29 3.65 -10.73
C HIS A 56 -10.57 3.61 -9.90
N GLN A 57 -11.50 4.56 -10.07
CA GLN A 57 -12.73 4.67 -9.27
C GLN A 57 -13.61 3.41 -9.39
N ASN A 58 -13.64 2.80 -10.58
CA ASN A 58 -14.39 1.57 -10.84
C ASN A 58 -13.85 0.35 -10.08
N LEU A 59 -12.59 0.39 -9.62
CA LEU A 59 -12.02 -0.66 -8.78
C LEU A 59 -12.81 -0.78 -7.48
N PHE A 60 -13.02 0.34 -6.80
CA PHE A 60 -13.59 0.37 -5.46
C PHE A 60 -15.05 -0.07 -5.39
N VAL A 61 -15.80 0.07 -6.49
CA VAL A 61 -17.18 -0.43 -6.61
C VAL A 61 -17.25 -1.96 -6.50
N ARG A 62 -16.18 -2.67 -6.87
CA ARG A 62 -16.13 -4.13 -6.96
C ARG A 62 -15.18 -4.77 -5.95
N LEU A 63 -14.44 -3.95 -5.23
CA LEU A 63 -13.38 -4.39 -4.33
C LEU A 63 -14.00 -4.94 -3.05
N THR A 64 -13.46 -6.04 -2.56
CA THR A 64 -13.86 -6.66 -1.29
C THR A 64 -12.61 -6.98 -0.49
N GLY A 65 -12.62 -6.72 0.82
CA GLY A 65 -11.49 -6.97 1.69
C GLY A 65 -11.85 -6.81 3.17
N ASP A 66 -11.04 -7.39 4.04
CA ASP A 66 -11.19 -7.31 5.49
C ASP A 66 -10.24 -6.26 6.09
N ILE A 67 -9.12 -5.96 5.41
CA ILE A 67 -8.12 -4.97 5.81
C ILE A 67 -7.56 -4.28 4.56
N LEU A 68 -7.37 -2.97 4.60
CA LEU A 68 -6.58 -2.21 3.63
C LEU A 68 -5.16 -2.00 4.17
N LEU A 69 -4.15 -2.33 3.36
CA LEU A 69 -2.75 -1.99 3.56
C LEU A 69 -2.34 -1.07 2.41
N THR A 70 -1.81 0.12 2.70
CA THR A 70 -1.45 1.07 1.65
C THR A 70 -0.15 1.79 1.99
N GLY A 71 0.59 2.18 0.95
CA GLY A 71 1.58 3.23 1.10
C GLY A 71 0.90 4.60 1.24
N THR A 72 1.70 5.65 1.28
CA THR A 72 1.25 7.04 1.13
C THR A 72 1.96 7.66 -0.05
N SER A 73 1.22 8.26 -0.98
CA SER A 73 1.82 9.03 -2.09
C SER A 73 1.42 10.50 -2.00
N GLN A 74 2.24 11.37 -2.61
CA GLN A 74 1.93 12.81 -2.73
C GLN A 74 1.38 13.19 -4.11
N TYR A 75 1.53 12.33 -5.11
CA TYR A 75 1.40 12.70 -6.52
C TYR A 75 0.15 12.13 -7.21
N ASP A 76 -0.61 11.26 -6.55
CA ASP A 76 -1.84 10.69 -7.08
C ASP A 76 -2.80 10.39 -5.94
N GLU A 77 -4.09 10.32 -6.27
CA GLU A 77 -5.15 10.13 -5.27
C GLU A 77 -5.48 8.67 -5.01
N PHE A 78 -4.82 7.73 -5.68
CA PHE A 78 -5.15 6.30 -5.60
C PHE A 78 -5.14 5.76 -4.17
N GLU A 79 -4.11 6.06 -3.37
CA GLU A 79 -4.06 5.65 -1.95
C GLU A 79 -5.12 6.37 -1.11
N ARG A 80 -5.34 7.67 -1.37
CA ARG A 80 -6.34 8.47 -0.64
C ARG A 80 -7.75 7.93 -0.90
N ASP A 81 -8.09 7.69 -2.16
CA ASP A 81 -9.40 7.19 -2.57
C ASP A 81 -9.62 5.76 -2.05
N ALA A 82 -8.57 4.94 -1.96
CA ALA A 82 -8.62 3.64 -1.29
C ALA A 82 -8.92 3.76 0.21
N ILE A 83 -8.31 4.72 0.91
CA ILE A 83 -8.58 4.98 2.33
C ILE A 83 -10.04 5.46 2.51
N LEU A 84 -10.53 6.34 1.63
CA LEU A 84 -11.91 6.81 1.67
C LEU A 84 -12.90 5.67 1.43
N TRP A 85 -12.63 4.80 0.46
CA TRP A 85 -13.41 3.58 0.22
C TRP A 85 -13.43 2.67 1.46
N ALA A 86 -12.26 2.34 2.03
CA ALA A 86 -12.18 1.48 3.21
C ALA A 86 -12.97 2.08 4.39
N ARG A 87 -12.92 3.40 4.57
CA ARG A 87 -13.71 4.10 5.59
C ARG A 87 -15.21 3.96 5.36
N GLN A 88 -15.68 4.13 4.13
CA GLN A 88 -17.10 3.99 3.77
C GLN A 88 -17.59 2.56 4.04
N GLU A 89 -16.77 1.56 3.70
CA GLU A 89 -17.06 0.13 3.91
C GLU A 89 -16.79 -0.34 5.35
N ARG A 90 -16.32 0.55 6.24
CA ARG A 90 -15.89 0.22 7.62
C ARG A 90 -14.79 -0.85 7.69
N ILE A 91 -13.95 -0.91 6.67
CA ILE A 91 -12.76 -1.76 6.61
C ILE A 91 -11.61 -1.05 7.34
N PRO A 92 -10.94 -1.68 8.31
CA PRO A 92 -9.76 -1.13 8.94
C PRO A 92 -8.64 -0.92 7.91
N SER A 93 -7.93 0.20 8.02
CA SER A 93 -6.82 0.54 7.12
C SER A 93 -5.52 0.77 7.87
N ILE A 94 -4.41 0.37 7.24
CA ILE A 94 -3.04 0.55 7.71
C ILE A 94 -2.31 1.29 6.59
N ALA A 95 -1.92 2.54 6.86
CA ALA A 95 -1.10 3.33 5.97
C ALA A 95 0.37 3.30 6.44
N VAL A 96 1.27 2.87 5.55
CA VAL A 96 2.71 2.84 5.79
C VAL A 96 3.32 4.08 5.16
N ILE A 97 3.87 4.95 6.00
CA ILE A 97 4.49 6.20 5.57
C ILE A 97 5.94 5.94 5.19
N ASP A 98 6.28 6.29 3.96
CA ASP A 98 7.61 6.16 3.38
C ASP A 98 8.42 7.47 3.42
N TYR A 99 7.76 8.61 3.68
CA TYR A 99 8.39 9.93 3.69
C TYR A 99 7.85 10.87 4.80
N TRP A 100 8.77 11.54 5.50
CA TRP A 100 8.52 12.36 6.70
C TRP A 100 7.62 13.60 6.51
N ALA A 101 7.27 13.98 5.28
CA ALA A 101 6.52 15.22 5.02
C ALA A 101 4.98 15.07 5.09
N ILE A 102 4.44 13.86 5.25
CA ILE A 102 2.97 13.61 5.24
C ILE A 102 2.46 13.39 6.68
N ILE A 103 3.09 14.05 7.66
CA ILE A 103 2.60 14.02 9.03
C ILE A 103 1.22 14.70 9.04
N ASP A 104 1.12 15.98 8.69
CA ASP A 104 -0.11 16.77 8.93
C ASP A 104 -1.41 16.30 8.24
N SER A 105 -1.36 15.62 7.09
CA SER A 105 -2.59 15.20 6.36
C SER A 105 -3.14 13.84 6.79
N VAL A 106 -2.38 13.04 7.56
CA VAL A 106 -2.80 11.71 8.05
C VAL A 106 -3.43 11.79 9.46
N PHE A 107 -3.25 12.90 10.20
CA PHE A 107 -3.54 12.98 11.65
C PHE A 107 -5.01 12.95 12.11
N ASN A 108 -5.98 12.75 11.22
CA ASN A 108 -7.38 12.66 11.62
C ASN A 108 -7.92 11.23 11.44
N HIS A 109 -7.84 10.43 12.51
CA HIS A 109 -8.60 9.19 12.84
C HIS A 109 -7.89 7.83 12.66
N SER A 110 -8.25 6.90 13.56
CA SER A 110 -8.00 5.45 13.73
C SER A 110 -7.03 4.68 12.82
N THR A 111 -5.91 5.28 12.41
CA THR A 111 -4.88 4.64 11.58
C THR A 111 -3.70 4.22 12.46
N ILE A 112 -3.30 2.95 12.39
CA ILE A 112 -2.09 2.46 13.09
C ILE A 112 -0.88 2.71 12.19
N LEU A 113 0.12 3.40 12.71
CA LEU A 113 1.38 3.70 12.01
C LEU A 113 2.38 2.56 12.19
N MET A 114 2.97 2.10 11.10
CA MET A 114 4.16 1.24 11.11
C MET A 114 5.30 1.92 10.35
N GLN A 115 6.48 2.04 10.98
CA GLN A 115 7.67 2.63 10.39
C GLN A 115 8.60 1.53 9.87
N ASN A 116 9.02 1.62 8.60
CA ASN A 116 10.10 0.77 8.06
C ASN A 116 11.46 1.40 8.38
N GLN A 117 12.19 0.85 9.35
CA GLN A 117 13.62 1.15 9.52
C GLN A 117 14.43 0.25 8.58
N PHE A 118 14.98 0.80 7.50
CA PHE A 118 16.00 0.12 6.70
C PHE A 118 17.37 0.27 7.40
N PHE A 119 17.93 -0.84 7.88
CA PHE A 119 19.37 -0.95 8.19
C PHE A 119 20.12 -1.27 6.89
N GLN A 120 20.94 -0.34 6.39
CA GLN A 120 22.00 -0.65 5.44
C GLN A 120 23.24 -1.11 6.21
N ILE A 121 23.60 -2.39 6.09
CA ILE A 121 24.97 -2.83 6.39
C ILE A 121 25.76 -2.66 5.08
N SER A 122 26.56 -1.60 4.99
CA SER A 122 27.60 -1.50 3.96
C SER A 122 28.70 -2.48 4.35
N SER A 123 28.87 -3.57 3.61
CA SER A 123 30.14 -4.30 3.60
C SER A 123 30.99 -3.68 2.49
N GLN A 124 32.02 -2.93 2.90
CA GLN A 124 33.09 -2.53 2.01
C GLN A 124 33.89 -3.79 1.66
N LEU A 125 34.01 -4.08 0.37
CA LEU A 125 35.08 -4.87 -0.24
C LEU A 125 35.95 -3.93 -1.05
#